data_AF-A0A7Z9I202-F1
#
_entry.id   AF-A0A7Z9I202-F1
#
_cell.length_a   1.000
_cell.length_b   1.000
_cell.length_c   1.000
_cell.angle_alpha   90.00
_cell.angle_beta   90.00
_cell.angle_gamma   90.00
#
_symmetry.space_group_name_H-M   'P 1'
#
loop_
_entity.id
_entity.type
_entity.pdbx_description
1 polymer ?
#
loop_
_entity_poly.entity_id
_entity_poly.type
_entity_poly.pdbx_seq_one_letter_code
_entity_poly.pdbx_strand_id
1 'polypeptide(L)'
;MFSRLDLASITAPEVKRENWRQHPKVMALITRYAQDVAELSTLTNGMRAPEIDEIKLVGAVLGHDQTPNLNQESEDGRVQFFQVSFRDVKSKKTSTKKWKKLLKWILIAMGVLIGIILIILLSNRLSLLTIKNTQQYASVCSSNRQQAAYAEELRKIRKSLGDELNQLPEWLTFKQARVNCSGGRISVNQQELRLLRCLLTVRNRTNNMSSTAHPKLNQIEACAGTLCKRNLPHLASLCKRL
;
A
#
# COMPACT_ATOMS: atom_id res chain seq x y z
N MET A 1 3.86 -34.83 45.72
CA MET A 1 4.82 -35.63 46.51
C MET A 1 4.61 -37.11 46.17
N PHE A 2 5.66 -37.94 46.09
CA PHE A 2 5.52 -39.38 45.89
C PHE A 2 4.62 -39.98 46.98
N SER A 3 3.65 -40.84 46.64
CA SER A 3 2.99 -41.63 47.68
C SER A 3 3.90 -42.79 48.10
N ARG A 4 3.65 -43.37 49.27
CA ARG A 4 4.39 -44.55 49.76
C ARG A 4 4.41 -45.71 48.74
N LEU A 5 3.31 -45.91 48.00
CA LEU A 5 3.21 -46.93 46.95
C LEU A 5 4.05 -46.59 45.72
N ASP A 6 4.10 -45.30 45.35
CA ASP A 6 4.91 -44.84 44.23
C ASP A 6 6.40 -44.95 44.55
N LEU A 7 6.78 -44.62 45.80
CA LEU A 7 8.16 -44.72 46.26
C LEU A 7 8.63 -46.18 46.25
N ALA A 8 7.85 -47.09 46.84
CA ALA A 8 8.15 -48.52 46.82
C ALA A 8 8.32 -49.08 45.39
N SER A 9 7.54 -48.57 44.43
CA SER A 9 7.64 -48.97 43.03
C SER A 9 8.93 -48.48 42.36
N ILE A 10 9.40 -47.28 42.69
CA ILE A 10 10.62 -46.69 42.11
C ILE A 10 11.89 -47.21 42.78
N THR A 11 11.79 -47.57 44.07
CA THR A 11 12.88 -48.12 44.85
C THR A 11 12.88 -49.64 44.88
N ALA A 12 12.07 -50.31 44.06
CA ALA A 12 12.03 -51.77 44.04
C ALA A 12 13.42 -52.37 43.71
N PRO A 13 13.82 -53.53 44.31
CA PRO A 13 15.14 -54.14 44.11
C PRO A 13 15.55 -54.36 42.65
N GLU A 14 14.58 -54.65 41.79
CA GLU A 14 14.75 -54.86 40.36
C GLU A 14 14.96 -53.56 39.56
N VAL A 15 14.63 -52.40 40.14
CA VAL A 15 14.75 -51.08 39.51
C VAL A 15 16.09 -50.46 39.88
N LYS A 16 17.01 -50.46 38.92
CA LYS A 16 18.38 -49.96 39.02
C LYS A 16 18.60 -48.75 38.11
N ARG A 17 19.74 -48.09 38.30
CA ARG A 17 20.16 -46.90 37.53
C ARG A 17 20.24 -47.16 36.03
N GLU A 18 20.63 -48.37 35.66
CA GLU A 18 20.85 -48.81 34.28
C GLU A 18 19.56 -49.26 33.58
N ASN A 19 18.54 -49.71 34.32
CA ASN A 19 17.36 -50.36 33.74
C ASN A 19 16.02 -49.67 34.06
N TRP A 20 15.96 -48.64 34.92
CA TRP A 20 14.69 -48.00 35.33
C TRP A 20 13.80 -47.57 34.15
N ARG A 21 14.40 -47.14 33.02
CA ARG A 21 13.65 -46.79 31.79
C ARG A 21 12.90 -47.97 31.15
N GLN A 22 13.33 -49.19 31.45
CA GLN A 22 12.73 -50.43 30.95
C GLN A 22 11.51 -50.86 31.78
N HIS A 23 11.27 -50.25 32.94
CA HIS A 23 10.11 -50.54 33.78
C HIS A 23 8.96 -49.56 33.46
N PRO A 24 7.88 -49.98 32.77
CA PRO A 24 6.84 -49.07 32.31
C PRO A 24 6.10 -48.35 33.45
N LYS A 25 5.89 -49.05 34.58
CA LYS A 25 5.27 -48.47 35.78
C LYS A 25 6.12 -47.34 36.37
N VAL A 26 7.44 -47.53 36.45
CA VAL A 26 8.39 -46.52 36.94
C VAL A 26 8.40 -45.31 36.01
N MET A 27 8.46 -45.54 34.69
CA MET A 27 8.39 -44.46 33.69
C MET A 27 7.10 -43.66 33.78
N ALA A 28 5.94 -44.33 33.92
CA ALA A 28 4.66 -43.67 34.06
C ALA A 28 4.60 -42.79 35.33
N LEU A 29 5.11 -43.29 36.45
CA LEU A 29 5.18 -42.54 37.70
C LEU A 29 6.07 -41.30 37.57
N ILE A 30 7.30 -41.46 37.08
CA ILE A 30 8.23 -40.33 36.94
C ILE A 30 7.66 -39.28 35.97
N THR A 31 7.04 -39.73 34.87
CA THR A 31 6.40 -38.83 33.89
C THR A 31 5.25 -38.05 34.51
N ARG A 32 4.38 -38.72 35.30
CA ARG A 32 3.28 -38.06 36.02
C ARG A 32 3.82 -36.98 36.96
N TYR A 33 4.81 -37.30 37.79
CA TYR A 33 5.40 -36.31 38.70
C TYR A 33 6.12 -35.19 37.98
N ALA A 34 6.78 -35.48 36.86
CA ALA A 34 7.40 -34.48 36.02
C ALA A 34 6.35 -33.52 35.42
N GLN A 35 5.15 -34.01 35.07
CA GLN A 35 4.02 -33.17 34.64
C GLN A 35 3.49 -32.30 35.79
N ASP A 36 3.31 -32.86 36.99
CA ASP A 36 2.90 -32.08 38.17
C ASP A 36 3.91 -30.96 38.49
N VAL A 37 5.22 -31.26 38.39
CA VAL A 37 6.29 -30.27 38.55
C VAL A 37 6.23 -29.22 37.44
N ALA A 38 5.85 -29.58 36.22
CA ALA A 38 5.69 -28.63 35.11
C ALA A 38 4.66 -27.54 35.43
N GLU A 39 3.60 -27.86 36.18
CA GLU A 39 2.55 -26.90 36.55
C GLU A 39 3.01 -25.93 37.66
N LEU A 40 3.91 -26.38 38.53
CA LEU A 40 4.34 -25.63 39.72
C LEU A 40 5.71 -24.94 39.55
N SER A 41 6.49 -25.34 38.55
CA SER A 41 7.88 -24.92 38.41
C SER A 41 8.04 -23.56 37.75
N THR A 42 8.98 -22.77 38.23
CA THR A 42 9.42 -21.55 37.52
C THR A 42 10.12 -21.86 36.20
N LEU A 43 10.56 -23.11 35.98
CA LEU A 43 11.21 -23.53 34.73
C LEU A 43 10.26 -23.54 33.53
N THR A 44 8.95 -23.61 33.76
CA THR A 44 7.92 -23.56 32.71
C THR A 44 7.26 -22.19 32.59
N ASN A 45 7.67 -21.20 33.40
CA ASN A 45 7.14 -19.84 33.33
C ASN A 45 7.33 -19.24 31.93
N GLY A 46 6.22 -18.83 31.32
CA GLY A 46 6.20 -18.26 29.97
C GLY A 46 6.16 -19.28 28.83
N MET A 47 6.17 -20.58 29.11
CA MET A 47 5.89 -21.62 28.12
C MET A 47 4.38 -21.70 27.87
N ARG A 48 3.97 -21.84 26.59
CA ARG A 48 2.54 -21.97 26.22
C ARG A 48 2.01 -23.39 26.33
N ALA A 49 2.87 -24.36 26.07
CA ALA A 49 2.58 -25.78 26.24
C ALA A 49 3.89 -26.48 26.66
N PRO A 50 4.21 -26.47 27.97
CA PRO A 50 5.38 -27.17 28.47
C PRO A 50 5.20 -28.68 28.29
N GLU A 51 6.20 -29.32 27.68
CA GLU A 51 6.32 -30.76 27.56
C GLU A 51 7.66 -31.18 28.15
N ILE A 52 7.72 -32.38 28.72
CA ILE A 52 8.96 -32.98 29.20
C ILE A 52 9.88 -33.21 28.00
N ASP A 53 11.05 -32.58 28.02
CA ASP A 53 12.08 -32.78 26.99
C ASP A 53 13.01 -33.92 27.39
N GLU A 54 13.47 -33.92 28.65
CA GLU A 54 14.40 -34.92 29.16
C GLU A 54 14.21 -35.19 30.65
N ILE A 55 14.39 -36.46 31.03
CA ILE A 55 14.46 -36.94 32.41
C ILE A 55 15.82 -37.63 32.62
N LYS A 56 16.61 -37.10 33.57
CA LYS A 56 17.93 -37.62 33.97
C LYS A 56 17.91 -38.09 35.40
N LEU A 57 18.44 -39.30 35.65
CA LEU A 57 18.76 -39.76 36.99
C LEU A 57 20.11 -39.17 37.41
N VAL A 58 20.08 -38.16 38.28
CA VAL A 58 21.26 -37.39 38.69
C VAL A 58 21.91 -37.91 39.96
N GLY A 59 21.21 -38.73 40.74
CA GLY A 59 21.77 -39.37 41.91
C GLY A 59 20.90 -40.51 42.41
N ALA A 60 21.52 -41.49 43.06
CA ALA A 60 20.85 -42.50 43.84
C ALA A 60 21.62 -42.65 45.16
N VAL A 61 20.95 -42.45 46.28
CA VAL A 61 21.52 -42.72 47.61
C VAL A 61 21.03 -44.10 48.02
N LEU A 62 21.97 -44.99 48.35
CA LEU A 62 21.72 -46.34 48.84
C LEU A 62 22.30 -46.43 50.24
N GLY A 63 21.51 -46.88 51.23
CA GLY A 63 22.02 -47.27 52.55
C GLY A 63 22.48 -46.11 53.45
N HIS A 64 21.68 -45.05 53.57
CA HIS A 64 21.94 -44.02 54.58
C HIS A 64 21.23 -44.32 55.90
N ASP A 65 21.91 -44.01 57.01
CA ASP A 65 21.27 -43.81 58.31
C ASP A 65 20.12 -42.82 58.16
N GLN A 66 18.99 -43.11 58.81
CA GLN A 66 17.72 -42.37 58.65
C GLN A 66 17.94 -40.85 58.74
N THR A 67 17.81 -40.16 57.60
CA THR A 67 17.78 -38.70 57.59
C THR A 67 16.36 -38.27 57.97
N PRO A 68 16.16 -37.49 59.06
CA PRO A 68 14.83 -37.10 59.50
C PRO A 68 14.08 -36.36 58.37
N ASN A 69 12.83 -36.73 58.14
CA ASN A 69 11.87 -36.19 57.16
C ASN A 69 12.04 -36.56 55.67
N LEU A 70 13.17 -37.12 55.21
CA LEU A 70 13.38 -37.47 53.80
C LEU A 70 13.31 -38.98 53.51
N ASN A 71 13.74 -39.81 54.47
CA ASN A 71 13.85 -41.26 54.29
C ASN A 71 12.79 -42.07 55.06
N GLN A 72 11.82 -41.43 55.71
CA GLN A 72 10.80 -42.15 56.51
C GLN A 72 9.91 -43.08 55.66
N GLU A 73 9.82 -42.85 54.35
CA GLU A 73 8.95 -43.63 53.47
C GLU A 73 9.66 -44.73 52.67
N SER A 74 11.01 -44.78 52.67
CA SER A 74 11.80 -45.77 51.92
C SER A 74 12.28 -46.87 52.87
N GLU A 75 11.83 -48.12 52.68
CA GLU A 75 12.16 -49.25 53.57
C GLU A 75 13.67 -49.47 53.77
N ASP A 76 14.49 -49.09 52.78
CA ASP A 76 15.95 -49.29 52.80
C ASP A 76 16.76 -47.98 52.72
N GLY A 77 16.13 -46.81 52.93
CA GLY A 77 16.79 -45.51 52.77
C GLY A 77 17.25 -45.23 51.33
N ARG A 78 16.63 -45.90 50.34
CA ARG A 78 16.92 -45.73 48.91
C ARG A 78 16.20 -44.51 48.39
N VAL A 79 16.95 -43.55 47.85
CA VAL A 79 16.40 -42.32 47.25
C VAL A 79 16.98 -42.15 45.85
N GLN A 80 16.14 -41.89 44.85
CA GLN A 80 16.56 -41.57 43.49
C GLN A 80 16.19 -40.13 43.14
N PHE A 81 17.14 -39.36 42.63
CA PHE A 81 16.96 -37.96 42.23
C PHE A 81 16.84 -37.85 40.72
N PHE A 82 15.70 -37.35 40.25
CA PHE A 82 15.45 -37.09 38.84
C PHE A 82 15.49 -35.60 38.56
N GLN A 83 16.35 -35.20 37.63
CA GLN A 83 16.31 -33.87 37.02
C GLN A 83 15.44 -33.93 35.77
N VAL A 84 14.49 -33.01 35.68
CA VAL A 84 13.56 -32.89 34.56
C VAL A 84 13.82 -31.57 33.84
N SER A 85 13.80 -31.60 32.51
CA SER A 85 13.83 -30.41 31.67
C SER A 85 12.57 -30.33 30.81
N PHE A 86 12.14 -29.11 30.51
CA PHE A 86 10.91 -28.83 29.77
C PHE A 86 11.21 -28.05 28.49
N ARG A 87 10.43 -28.31 27.44
CA ARG A 87 10.42 -27.54 26.19
C ARG A 87 9.01 -27.00 25.91
N ASP A 88 8.92 -25.86 25.24
CA ASP A 88 7.64 -25.32 24.79
C ASP A 88 7.32 -25.80 23.36
N VAL A 89 6.37 -26.75 23.27
CA VAL A 89 5.93 -27.34 22.00
C VAL A 89 5.16 -26.31 21.14
N LYS A 90 4.55 -25.32 21.81
CA LYS A 90 3.86 -24.19 21.16
C LYS A 90 4.74 -22.95 21.09
N SER A 91 6.07 -23.10 21.18
CA SER A 91 6.97 -22.00 20.87
C SER A 91 6.65 -21.51 19.46
N LYS A 92 6.06 -20.32 19.40
CA LYS A 92 5.87 -19.59 18.15
C LYS A 92 7.27 -19.49 17.56
N LYS A 93 7.56 -20.25 16.49
CA LYS A 93 8.68 -19.96 15.56
C LYS A 93 8.44 -18.64 14.82
N THR A 94 7.96 -17.59 15.50
CA THR A 94 8.19 -16.23 15.03
C THR A 94 9.61 -15.89 15.42
N SER A 95 10.54 -16.44 14.64
CA SER A 95 11.89 -15.92 14.48
C SER A 95 11.74 -14.42 14.29
N THR A 96 11.95 -13.66 15.37
CA THR A 96 11.95 -12.19 15.39
C THR A 96 12.89 -11.64 14.30
N LYS A 97 13.90 -12.44 13.91
CA LYS A 97 14.79 -12.21 12.78
C LYS A 97 14.08 -12.22 11.42
N LYS A 98 13.19 -13.20 11.16
CA LYS A 98 12.36 -13.24 9.95
C LYS A 98 11.34 -12.11 9.93
N TRP A 99 10.74 -11.77 11.08
CA TRP A 99 9.79 -10.64 11.18
C TRP A 99 10.46 -9.29 10.90
N LYS A 100 11.64 -9.03 11.49
CA LYS A 100 12.42 -7.81 11.19
C LYS A 100 12.86 -7.74 9.72
N LYS A 101 13.21 -8.88 9.11
CA LYS A 101 13.54 -8.96 7.68
C LYS A 101 12.31 -8.68 6.81
N LEU A 102 11.16 -9.28 7.13
CA LEU A 102 9.88 -9.04 6.45
C LEU A 102 9.47 -7.56 6.58
N LEU A 103 9.58 -6.96 7.77
CA LEU A 103 9.26 -5.56 8.00
C LEU A 103 10.17 -4.62 7.19
N LYS A 104 11.47 -4.92 7.09
CA LYS A 104 12.39 -4.18 6.20
C LYS A 104 11.95 -4.28 4.73
N TRP A 105 11.57 -5.47 4.25
CA TRP A 105 11.08 -5.63 2.88
C TRP A 105 9.75 -4.89 2.64
N ILE A 106 8.85 -4.88 3.62
CA ILE A 106 7.60 -4.10 3.55
C ILE A 106 7.90 -2.60 3.48
N LEU A 107 8.83 -2.09 4.29
CA LEU A 107 9.22 -0.67 4.24
C LEU A 107 9.87 -0.29 2.91
N ILE A 108 10.72 -1.16 2.35
CA ILE A 108 11.31 -0.95 1.01
C ILE A 108 10.21 -0.95 -0.06
N ALA A 109 9.30 -1.94 -0.02
CA ALA A 109 8.19 -2.03 -0.97
C ALA A 109 7.27 -0.80 -0.88
N MET A 110 6.96 -0.33 0.33
CA MET A 110 6.19 0.90 0.55
C MET A 110 6.93 2.12 0.00
N GLY A 111 8.23 2.23 0.22
CA GLY A 111 9.05 3.32 -0.34
C GLY A 111 9.05 3.33 -1.87
N VAL A 112 9.15 2.15 -2.50
CA VAL A 112 9.03 2.00 -3.97
C VAL A 112 7.62 2.36 -4.44
N LEU A 113 6.58 1.92 -3.74
CA LEU A 113 5.19 2.21 -4.10
C LEU A 113 4.89 3.70 -3.99
N ILE A 114 5.36 4.36 -2.93
CA ILE A 114 5.27 5.82 -2.75
C ILE A 114 6.07 6.53 -3.84
N GLY A 115 7.27 6.06 -4.18
CA GLY A 115 8.06 6.59 -5.28
C GLY A 115 7.34 6.49 -6.62
N ILE A 116 6.73 5.34 -6.92
CA ILE A 116 5.91 5.14 -8.12
C ILE A 116 4.67 6.05 -8.08
N ILE A 117 3.98 6.18 -6.96
CA ILE A 117 2.82 7.09 -6.82
C ILE A 117 3.27 8.54 -7.02
N LEU A 118 4.40 8.97 -6.47
CA LEU A 118 4.95 10.31 -6.67
C LEU A 118 5.33 10.53 -8.13
N ILE A 119 5.98 9.56 -8.78
CA ILE A 119 6.30 9.60 -10.21
C ILE A 119 5.01 9.65 -11.03
N ILE A 120 3.98 8.88 -10.69
CA ILE A 120 2.67 8.90 -11.36
C ILE A 120 1.96 10.23 -11.12
N LEU A 121 2.07 10.86 -9.95
CA LEU A 121 1.48 12.17 -9.65
C LEU A 121 2.20 13.32 -10.37
N LEU A 122 3.54 13.27 -10.42
CA LEU A 122 4.38 14.18 -11.22
C LEU A 122 4.13 13.98 -12.71
N SER A 123 4.05 12.73 -13.16
CA SER A 123 3.70 12.36 -14.52
C SER A 123 2.25 12.67 -14.83
N ASN A 124 1.33 12.65 -13.87
CA ASN A 124 -0.06 13.09 -14.07
C ASN A 124 -0.13 14.59 -14.24
N ARG A 125 0.76 15.39 -13.66
CA ARG A 125 0.86 16.82 -14.05
C ARG A 125 1.36 16.99 -15.48
N LEU A 126 2.23 16.10 -15.95
CA LEU A 126 2.74 16.10 -17.33
C LEU A 126 1.75 15.47 -18.33
N SER A 127 1.01 14.44 -17.94
CA SER A 127 -0.01 13.72 -18.71
C SER A 127 -1.35 14.47 -18.67
N LEU A 128 -1.64 15.30 -17.68
CA LEU A 128 -2.72 16.29 -17.78
C LEU A 128 -2.39 17.38 -18.81
N LEU A 129 -1.11 17.59 -19.11
CA LEU A 129 -0.65 18.43 -20.22
C LEU A 129 -0.63 17.69 -21.57
N THR A 130 -0.42 16.37 -21.59
CA THR A 130 -0.26 15.57 -22.83
C THR A 130 -1.51 14.77 -23.25
N ILE A 131 -2.26 14.17 -22.31
CA ILE A 131 -3.50 13.39 -22.55
C ILE A 131 -4.71 14.29 -22.83
N LYS A 132 -4.69 15.56 -22.41
CA LYS A 132 -5.70 16.55 -22.83
C LYS A 132 -5.67 16.86 -24.34
N ASN A 133 -4.68 16.36 -25.09
CA ASN A 133 -4.58 16.55 -26.53
C ASN A 133 -5.13 15.38 -27.37
N THR A 134 -5.43 14.22 -26.77
CA THR A 134 -5.69 13.00 -27.57
C THR A 134 -7.03 12.32 -27.32
N GLN A 135 -7.81 12.77 -26.35
CA GLN A 135 -9.21 12.34 -26.22
C GLN A 135 -10.13 13.55 -26.26
N GLN A 136 -11.13 13.43 -27.14
CA GLN A 136 -12.33 14.25 -27.21
C GLN A 136 -12.20 15.63 -27.88
N TYR A 137 -12.56 15.62 -29.16
CA TYR A 137 -13.39 16.65 -29.80
C TYR A 137 -14.74 16.92 -29.07
N ALA A 138 -14.87 16.61 -27.77
CA ALA A 138 -16.08 16.80 -26.98
C ALA A 138 -15.86 17.95 -25.98
N SER A 139 -16.56 19.05 -26.26
CA SER A 139 -16.49 20.37 -25.59
C SER A 139 -15.18 21.14 -25.81
N VAL A 140 -15.01 21.68 -27.02
CA VAL A 140 -13.89 22.56 -27.41
C VAL A 140 -13.86 23.89 -26.63
N CYS A 141 -14.69 24.07 -25.60
CA CYS A 141 -14.82 25.32 -24.88
C CYS A 141 -15.35 25.03 -23.47
N SER A 142 -14.46 25.00 -22.47
CA SER A 142 -14.83 24.63 -21.10
C SER A 142 -16.03 25.43 -20.58
N SER A 143 -16.95 24.76 -19.90
CA SER A 143 -18.15 25.36 -19.30
C SER A 143 -17.84 26.28 -18.12
N ASN A 144 -16.71 26.06 -17.42
CA ASN A 144 -16.38 26.76 -16.20
C ASN A 144 -15.44 27.96 -16.43
N ARG A 145 -16.03 29.15 -16.45
CA ARG A 145 -15.34 30.43 -16.67
C ARG A 145 -14.36 30.84 -15.56
N GLN A 146 -14.49 30.28 -14.36
CA GLN A 146 -13.71 30.66 -13.18
C GLN A 146 -12.36 29.93 -13.10
N GLN A 147 -12.14 28.91 -13.92
CA GLN A 147 -10.88 28.16 -13.92
C GLN A 147 -9.80 28.90 -14.70
N ALA A 148 -8.60 29.00 -14.14
CA ALA A 148 -7.42 29.53 -14.86
C ALA A 148 -7.15 28.75 -16.17
N ALA A 149 -7.54 27.47 -16.20
CA ALA A 149 -7.48 26.62 -17.39
C ALA A 149 -8.34 27.13 -18.55
N TYR A 150 -9.43 27.85 -18.29
CA TYR A 150 -10.34 28.35 -19.33
C TYR A 150 -9.68 29.42 -20.21
N ALA A 151 -9.04 30.41 -19.59
CA ALA A 151 -8.34 31.46 -20.33
C ALA A 151 -7.21 30.88 -21.20
N GLU A 152 -6.52 29.86 -20.70
CA GLU A 152 -5.45 29.17 -21.43
C GLU A 152 -6.01 28.30 -22.56
N GLU A 153 -7.17 27.66 -22.39
CA GLU A 153 -7.85 26.90 -23.43
C GLU A 153 -8.28 27.80 -24.60
N LEU A 154 -8.92 28.94 -24.30
CA LEU A 154 -9.28 29.94 -25.33
C LEU A 154 -8.03 30.43 -26.08
N ARG A 155 -6.93 30.63 -25.37
CA ARG A 155 -5.64 31.03 -25.98
C ARG A 155 -5.10 29.94 -26.91
N LYS A 156 -5.13 28.67 -26.49
CA LYS A 156 -4.67 27.53 -27.28
C LYS A 156 -5.47 27.36 -28.57
N ILE A 157 -6.80 27.49 -28.51
CA ILE A 157 -7.66 27.40 -29.69
C ILE A 157 -7.31 28.50 -30.70
N ARG A 158 -7.22 29.75 -30.25
CA ARG A 158 -6.84 30.87 -31.13
C ARG A 158 -5.44 30.70 -31.71
N LYS A 159 -4.47 30.25 -30.90
CA LYS A 159 -3.10 30.00 -31.37
C LYS A 159 -3.09 28.89 -32.42
N SER A 160 -3.75 27.77 -32.16
CA SER A 160 -3.78 26.64 -33.10
C SER A 160 -4.42 27.01 -34.43
N LEU A 161 -5.47 27.83 -34.41
CA LEU A 161 -6.07 28.36 -35.64
C LEU A 161 -5.10 29.31 -36.35
N GLY A 162 -4.43 30.22 -35.62
CA GLY A 162 -3.43 31.09 -36.19
C GLY A 162 -2.29 30.32 -36.86
N ASP A 163 -1.84 29.23 -36.24
CA ASP A 163 -0.79 28.35 -36.78
C ASP A 163 -1.25 27.61 -38.05
N GLU A 164 -2.50 27.12 -38.11
CA GLU A 164 -3.07 26.52 -39.32
C GLU A 164 -3.20 27.56 -40.44
N LEU A 165 -3.72 28.74 -40.12
CA LEU A 165 -3.90 29.81 -41.09
C LEU A 165 -2.56 30.36 -41.61
N ASN A 166 -1.50 30.37 -40.78
CA ASN A 166 -0.13 30.72 -41.20
C ASN A 166 0.42 29.85 -42.33
N GLN A 167 -0.13 28.66 -42.55
CA GLN A 167 0.28 27.77 -43.65
C GLN A 167 -0.39 28.14 -44.98
N LEU A 168 -1.45 28.96 -44.96
CA LEU A 168 -2.12 29.40 -46.17
C LEU A 168 -1.28 30.50 -46.86
N PRO A 169 -0.99 30.38 -48.17
CA PRO A 169 -0.15 31.35 -48.87
C PRO A 169 -0.72 32.77 -48.83
N GLU A 170 -2.05 32.91 -48.79
CA GLU A 170 -2.75 34.20 -48.74
C GLU A 170 -2.77 34.83 -47.35
N TRP A 171 -2.47 34.08 -46.28
CA TRP A 171 -2.59 34.55 -44.90
C TRP A 171 -1.66 35.70 -44.53
N LEU A 172 -0.51 35.79 -45.21
CA LEU A 172 0.41 36.92 -45.07
C LEU A 172 -0.27 38.26 -45.40
N THR A 173 -1.33 38.26 -46.22
CA THR A 173 -2.10 39.46 -46.55
C THR A 173 -3.19 39.79 -45.52
N PHE A 174 -3.56 38.86 -44.63
CA PHE A 174 -4.66 39.02 -43.68
C PHE A 174 -4.22 39.70 -42.36
N LYS A 175 -3.68 40.92 -42.45
CA LYS A 175 -3.12 41.68 -41.31
C LYS A 175 -4.09 41.79 -40.13
N GLN A 176 -5.37 42.05 -40.38
CA GLN A 176 -6.37 42.23 -39.32
C GLN A 176 -6.77 40.90 -38.65
N ALA A 177 -6.84 39.81 -39.41
CA ALA A 177 -7.10 38.48 -38.85
C ALA A 177 -5.93 38.05 -37.97
N ARG A 178 -4.69 38.29 -38.41
CA ARG A 178 -3.47 38.02 -37.63
C ARG A 178 -3.47 38.76 -36.30
N VAL A 179 -3.85 40.04 -36.24
CA VAL A 179 -3.92 40.81 -34.99
C VAL A 179 -5.00 40.26 -34.04
N ASN A 180 -6.16 39.86 -34.57
CA ASN A 180 -7.26 39.34 -33.75
C ASN A 180 -7.00 37.91 -33.24
N CYS A 181 -6.35 37.08 -34.06
CA CYS A 181 -6.02 35.69 -33.74
C CYS A 181 -4.73 35.57 -32.91
N SER A 182 -3.82 36.54 -32.99
CA SER A 182 -2.64 36.63 -32.11
C SER A 182 -2.95 37.35 -30.79
N GLY A 183 -2.10 37.15 -29.77
CA GLY A 183 -2.15 37.96 -28.54
C GLY A 183 -1.73 37.23 -27.26
N GLY A 184 -1.40 38.04 -26.25
CA GLY A 184 -0.89 37.59 -24.94
C GLY A 184 -1.96 37.33 -23.88
N ARG A 185 -1.50 37.26 -22.62
CA ARG A 185 -2.35 37.06 -21.44
C ARG A 185 -3.18 38.32 -21.19
N ILE A 186 -4.48 38.23 -21.47
CA ILE A 186 -5.50 39.26 -21.24
C ILE A 186 -6.65 38.68 -20.42
N SER A 187 -7.56 39.53 -19.93
CA SER A 187 -8.70 39.10 -19.12
C SER A 187 -9.62 38.14 -19.88
N VAL A 188 -10.36 37.32 -19.13
CA VAL A 188 -11.28 36.29 -19.68
C VAL A 188 -12.30 36.90 -20.64
N ASN A 189 -12.95 38.01 -20.26
CA ASN A 189 -13.85 38.79 -21.11
C ASN A 189 -13.22 39.13 -22.47
N GLN A 190 -11.95 39.55 -22.45
CA GLN A 190 -11.24 39.97 -23.66
C GLN A 190 -10.76 38.78 -24.49
N GLN A 191 -10.43 37.64 -23.87
CA GLN A 191 -10.12 36.40 -24.59
C GLN A 191 -11.34 35.91 -25.40
N GLU A 192 -12.53 35.91 -24.79
CA GLU A 192 -13.77 35.51 -25.45
C GLU A 192 -14.10 36.44 -26.63
N LEU A 193 -14.00 37.76 -26.43
CA LEU A 193 -14.19 38.76 -27.49
C LEU A 193 -13.22 38.57 -28.65
N ARG A 194 -11.92 38.36 -28.36
CA ARG A 194 -10.92 38.16 -29.41
C ARG A 194 -11.12 36.86 -30.16
N LEU A 195 -11.60 35.81 -29.51
CA LEU A 195 -11.92 34.54 -30.17
C LEU A 195 -13.00 34.75 -31.23
N LEU A 196 -14.11 35.39 -30.87
CA LEU A 196 -15.20 35.67 -31.82
C LEU A 196 -14.76 36.62 -32.94
N ARG A 197 -13.96 37.66 -32.62
CA ARG A 197 -13.42 38.58 -33.64
C ARG A 197 -12.47 37.89 -34.61
N CYS A 198 -11.61 37.00 -34.11
CA CYS A 198 -10.73 36.19 -34.94
C CYS A 198 -11.56 35.35 -35.93
N LEU A 199 -12.54 34.60 -35.44
CA LEU A 199 -13.42 33.78 -36.30
C LEU A 199 -14.16 34.61 -37.36
N LEU A 200 -14.79 35.71 -36.97
CA LEU A 200 -15.52 36.59 -37.89
C LEU A 200 -14.60 37.18 -38.97
N THR A 201 -13.38 37.60 -38.58
CA THR A 201 -12.42 38.18 -39.54
C THR A 201 -11.90 37.12 -40.51
N VAL A 202 -11.71 35.89 -40.02
CA VAL A 202 -11.30 34.75 -40.85
C VAL A 202 -12.40 34.39 -41.85
N ARG A 203 -13.64 34.16 -41.40
CA ARG A 203 -14.78 33.82 -42.28
C ARG A 203 -15.03 34.86 -43.36
N ASN A 204 -14.96 36.15 -43.01
CA ASN A 204 -15.15 37.24 -43.97
C ASN A 204 -14.04 37.29 -45.04
N ARG A 205 -12.83 36.81 -44.73
CA ARG A 205 -11.69 36.82 -45.67
C ARG A 205 -11.58 35.54 -46.49
N THR A 206 -12.00 34.41 -45.93
CA THR A 206 -11.86 33.10 -46.56
C THR A 206 -13.13 32.62 -47.26
N ASN A 207 -14.10 33.51 -47.53
CA ASN A 207 -15.38 33.20 -48.17
C ASN A 207 -16.07 31.95 -47.59
N ASN A 208 -16.08 31.82 -46.26
CA ASN A 208 -16.63 30.64 -45.56
C ASN A 208 -16.02 29.30 -46.01
N MET A 209 -14.69 29.27 -46.11
CA MET A 209 -13.91 28.04 -46.33
C MET A 209 -14.43 26.87 -45.48
N SER A 210 -14.51 25.68 -46.08
CA SER A 210 -15.15 24.55 -45.44
C SER A 210 -14.43 24.11 -44.17
N SER A 211 -15.13 24.14 -43.03
CA SER A 211 -14.62 23.70 -41.73
C SER A 211 -14.29 22.20 -41.70
N THR A 212 -14.76 21.40 -42.67
CA THR A 212 -14.37 19.98 -42.80
C THR A 212 -12.95 19.80 -43.34
N ALA A 213 -12.45 20.73 -44.16
CA ALA A 213 -11.08 20.72 -44.64
C ALA A 213 -10.09 21.32 -43.62
N HIS A 214 -10.61 22.09 -42.64
CA HIS A 214 -9.83 22.85 -41.67
C HIS A 214 -10.22 22.52 -40.23
N PRO A 215 -9.60 21.50 -39.61
CA PRO A 215 -10.01 21.02 -38.30
C PRO A 215 -9.85 22.04 -37.18
N LYS A 216 -8.93 23.02 -37.26
CA LYS A 216 -8.82 24.07 -36.22
C LYS A 216 -9.84 25.18 -36.43
N LEU A 217 -10.30 25.40 -37.66
CA LEU A 217 -11.45 26.26 -37.94
C LEU A 217 -12.73 25.66 -37.32
N ASN A 218 -12.95 24.35 -37.50
CA ASN A 218 -14.07 23.65 -36.86
C ASN A 218 -14.01 23.74 -35.31
N GLN A 219 -12.81 23.64 -34.72
CA GLN A 219 -12.64 23.84 -33.27
C GLN A 219 -13.14 25.22 -32.80
N ILE A 220 -12.67 26.30 -33.44
CA ILE A 220 -13.03 27.65 -33.00
C ILE A 220 -14.53 27.93 -33.19
N GLU A 221 -15.14 27.37 -34.23
CA GLU A 221 -16.57 27.48 -34.52
C GLU A 221 -17.43 26.78 -33.46
N ALA A 222 -17.04 25.56 -33.07
CA ALA A 222 -17.69 24.85 -31.98
C ALA A 222 -17.60 25.61 -30.64
N CYS A 223 -16.44 26.22 -30.35
CA CYS A 223 -16.28 27.05 -29.15
C CYS A 223 -17.09 28.35 -29.24
N ALA A 224 -17.10 29.03 -30.40
CA ALA A 224 -17.92 30.20 -30.63
C ALA A 224 -19.42 29.91 -30.45
N GLY A 225 -19.93 28.80 -31.01
CA GLY A 225 -21.31 28.37 -30.80
C GLY A 225 -21.63 28.11 -29.33
N THR A 226 -20.68 27.54 -28.58
CA THR A 226 -20.82 27.33 -27.12
C THR A 226 -20.85 28.65 -26.36
N LEU A 227 -19.99 29.63 -26.73
CA LEU A 227 -19.98 30.96 -26.12
C LEU A 227 -21.27 31.73 -26.38
N CYS A 228 -21.79 31.66 -27.60
CA CYS A 228 -23.00 32.39 -27.97
C CYS A 228 -24.25 31.80 -27.32
N LYS A 229 -24.31 30.48 -27.10
CA LYS A 229 -25.38 29.85 -26.31
C LYS A 229 -25.44 30.31 -24.85
N ARG A 230 -24.34 30.83 -24.30
CA ARG A 230 -24.29 31.34 -22.91
C ARG A 230 -24.92 32.73 -22.75
N ASN A 231 -25.33 33.39 -23.85
CA ASN A 231 -25.99 34.70 -23.84
C ASN A 231 -25.27 35.76 -22.98
N LEU A 232 -23.93 35.78 -23.04
CA LEU A 232 -23.14 36.74 -22.28
C LEU A 232 -23.29 38.15 -22.88
N PRO A 233 -23.54 39.19 -22.06
CA PRO A 233 -23.90 40.52 -22.54
C PRO A 233 -22.78 41.17 -23.38
N HIS A 234 -21.51 40.96 -22.99
CA HIS A 234 -20.36 41.51 -23.73
C HIS A 234 -20.09 40.80 -25.06
N LEU A 235 -20.69 39.63 -25.33
CA LEU A 235 -20.54 38.89 -26.59
C LEU A 235 -21.74 39.05 -27.53
N ALA A 236 -22.85 39.60 -27.04
CA ALA A 236 -24.14 39.60 -27.75
C ALA A 236 -24.06 40.20 -29.16
N SER A 237 -23.31 41.30 -29.36
CA SER A 237 -23.18 41.95 -30.67
C SER A 237 -22.39 41.13 -31.69
N LEU A 238 -21.40 40.35 -31.24
CA LEU A 238 -20.59 39.48 -32.11
C LEU A 238 -21.31 38.16 -32.40
N CYS A 239 -22.01 37.61 -31.42
CA CYS A 239 -22.80 36.41 -31.58
C CYS A 239 -23.98 36.57 -32.55
N LYS A 240 -24.55 37.78 -32.68
CA LYS A 240 -25.56 38.08 -33.71
C LYS A 240 -25.01 38.09 -35.14
N ARG A 241 -23.69 38.22 -35.31
CA ARG A 241 -23.02 38.32 -36.63
C ARG A 241 -22.42 36.99 -37.09
N LEU A 242 -22.43 35.98 -36.23
CA LEU A 242 -21.91 34.64 -36.47
C LEU A 242 -23.04 33.71 -36.93
#